data_AF-A0A7C2XUU9-F1
#
_entry.id   AF-A0A7C2XUU9-F1
#
_cell.length_a   1.000
_cell.length_b   1.000
_cell.length_c   1.000
_cell.angle_alpha   90.00
_cell.angle_beta   90.00
_cell.angle_gamma   90.00
#
_symmetry.space_group_name_H-M   'P 1'
#
loop_
_entity.id
_entity.type
_entity.pdbx_description
1 polymer ?
#
loop_
_entity_poly.entity_id
_entity_poly.type
_entity_poly.pdbx_seq_one_letter_code
_entity_poly.pdbx_strand_id
1 'polypeptide(L)'
;EVLGNLIEKMMSNGAKDVTISSAITKKGRPTHLISVICDSSSVNSILELLIKETGTLGVRVRTSERFTVPRTKKSIPVTIGGQNFTVHYKISNSGFNNFKLEFDDVKTISNSLNKTFRETEELIKNQVKIKLNSK
;
A
#
# COMPACT_ATOMS: atom_id res chain seq x y z
N GLU A 1 -0.29 5.16 18.93
CA GLU A 1 1.16 4.92 19.09
C GLU A 1 1.50 3.43 19.12
N VAL A 2 1.07 2.66 20.12
CA VAL A 2 1.41 1.22 20.25
C VAL A 2 1.07 0.39 18.99
N LEU A 3 -0.16 0.49 18.50
CA LEU A 3 -0.60 -0.26 17.30
C LEU A 3 0.10 0.19 16.01
N GLY A 4 0.50 1.46 15.93
CA GLY A 4 1.27 1.98 14.80
C GLY A 4 2.68 1.40 14.77
N ASN A 5 3.36 1.40 15.93
CA ASN A 5 4.67 0.76 16.10
C ASN A 5 4.61 -0.76 15.82
N LEU A 6 3.51 -1.43 16.19
CA LEU A 6 3.30 -2.84 15.84
C LEU A 6 3.28 -3.04 14.32
N ILE A 7 2.56 -2.20 13.58
CA ILE A 7 2.53 -2.26 12.10
C ILE A 7 3.96 -2.13 11.55
N GLU A 8 4.71 -1.13 11.97
CA GLU A 8 6.08 -0.90 11.49
C GLU A 8 7.03 -2.08 11.76
N LYS A 9 6.98 -2.63 12.98
CA LYS A 9 7.76 -3.81 13.35
C LYS A 9 7.37 -5.03 12.52
N MET A 10 6.08 -5.27 12.32
CA MET A 10 5.58 -6.39 11.53
C MET A 10 6.04 -6.29 10.07
N MET A 11 5.89 -5.12 9.46
CA MET A 11 6.35 -4.87 8.09
C MET A 11 7.85 -5.10 7.95
N SER A 12 8.64 -4.69 8.95
CA SER A 12 10.10 -4.90 8.96
C SER A 12 10.52 -6.36 9.14
N ASN A 13 9.63 -7.22 9.68
CA ASN A 13 9.88 -8.65 9.92
C ASN A 13 9.24 -9.57 8.87
N GLY A 14 8.86 -9.02 7.71
CA GLY A 14 8.40 -9.81 6.57
C GLY A 14 6.87 -9.94 6.45
N ALA A 15 6.10 -9.13 7.17
CA ALA A 15 4.69 -8.95 6.83
C ALA A 15 4.57 -8.26 5.46
N LYS A 16 3.67 -8.79 4.63
CA LYS A 16 3.29 -8.21 3.34
C LYS A 16 2.18 -7.17 3.48
N ASP A 17 1.33 -7.36 4.49
CA ASP A 17 0.23 -6.45 4.82
C ASP A 17 -0.16 -6.63 6.29
N VAL A 18 -0.56 -5.53 6.93
CA VAL A 18 -1.03 -5.50 8.32
C VAL A 18 -2.25 -4.60 8.38
N THR A 19 -3.37 -5.17 8.83
CA THR A 19 -4.63 -4.43 9.00
C THR A 19 -5.08 -4.51 10.44
N ILE A 20 -5.58 -3.39 10.96
CA ILE A 20 -6.15 -3.30 12.30
C ILE A 20 -7.59 -2.78 12.17
N SER A 21 -8.54 -3.53 12.73
CA SER A 21 -9.96 -3.19 12.70
C SER A 21 -10.54 -3.13 14.11
N SER A 22 -11.29 -2.09 14.41
CA SER A 22 -12.02 -1.99 15.68
C SER A 22 -13.17 -2.99 15.73
N ALA A 23 -13.36 -3.64 16.88
CA ALA A 23 -14.43 -4.61 17.09
C ALA A 23 -14.94 -4.57 18.54
N ILE A 24 -16.12 -5.14 18.77
CA ILE A 24 -16.65 -5.41 20.12
C ILE A 24 -16.67 -6.93 20.34
N THR A 25 -16.19 -7.38 21.48
CA THR A 25 -16.14 -8.80 21.86
C THR A 25 -17.04 -9.12 23.05
N LYS A 26 -17.00 -10.36 23.53
CA LYS A 26 -17.78 -10.84 24.69
C LYS A 26 -17.73 -9.84 25.85
N LYS A 27 -18.85 -9.72 26.57
CA LYS A 27 -19.03 -8.75 27.66
C LYS A 27 -18.93 -7.29 27.20
N GLY A 28 -19.25 -7.00 25.93
CA GLY A 28 -19.30 -5.64 25.38
C GLY A 28 -17.94 -4.95 25.31
N ARG A 29 -16.83 -5.70 25.27
CA ARG A 29 -15.48 -5.13 25.38
C ARG A 29 -14.98 -4.64 24.03
N PRO A 30 -14.64 -3.35 23.87
CA PRO A 30 -13.93 -2.85 22.70
C PRO A 30 -12.57 -3.51 22.55
N THR A 31 -12.20 -3.87 21.33
CA THR A 31 -10.93 -4.50 21.00
C THR A 31 -10.48 -4.13 19.60
N HIS A 32 -9.25 -4.53 19.27
CA HIS A 32 -8.68 -4.43 17.93
C HIS A 32 -8.40 -5.82 17.38
N LEU A 33 -8.97 -6.13 16.22
CA LEU A 33 -8.62 -7.30 15.44
C LEU A 33 -7.40 -6.96 14.58
N ILE A 34 -6.32 -7.70 14.77
CA ILE A 34 -5.08 -7.56 13.99
C ILE A 34 -5.03 -8.71 12.99
N SER A 35 -4.88 -8.39 11.72
CA SER A 35 -4.70 -9.35 10.62
C SER A 35 -3.38 -9.08 9.93
N VAL A 36 -2.57 -10.13 9.75
CA VAL A 36 -1.26 -10.04 9.10
C VAL A 36 -1.22 -11.03 7.94
N ILE A 37 -0.82 -10.55 6.76
CA ILE A 37 -0.52 -11.39 5.60
C ILE A 37 1.00 -11.50 5.49
N CYS A 38 1.52 -12.71 5.40
CA CYS A 38 2.95 -12.97 5.24
C CYS A 38 3.18 -14.20 4.36
N ASP A 39 4.43 -14.41 3.93
CA ASP A 39 4.83 -15.67 3.30
C ASP A 39 4.94 -16.80 4.33
N SER A 40 4.79 -18.04 3.86
CA SER A 40 4.92 -19.24 4.70
C SER A 40 6.24 -19.29 5.46
N SER A 41 7.33 -18.81 4.85
CA SER A 41 8.67 -18.72 5.46
C SER A 41 8.74 -17.76 6.65
N SER A 42 7.82 -16.78 6.74
CA SER A 42 7.82 -15.74 7.77
C SER A 42 6.77 -15.97 8.85
N VAL A 43 5.98 -17.06 8.78
CA VAL A 43 4.86 -17.30 9.70
C VAL A 43 5.34 -17.36 11.16
N ASN A 44 6.41 -18.11 11.44
CA ASN A 44 6.90 -18.29 12.81
C ASN A 44 7.41 -16.98 13.41
N SER A 45 8.20 -16.19 12.66
CA SER A 45 8.72 -14.91 13.14
C SER A 45 7.59 -13.90 13.42
N ILE A 46 6.58 -13.86 12.54
CA ILE A 46 5.40 -13.01 12.73
C ILE A 46 4.58 -13.44 13.94
N LEU A 47 4.37 -14.75 14.14
CA LEU A 47 3.65 -15.28 15.30
C LEU A 47 4.34 -14.92 16.62
N GLU A 48 5.64 -15.17 16.72
CA GLU A 48 6.44 -14.86 17.90
C GLU A 48 6.39 -13.36 18.22
N LEU A 49 6.56 -12.51 17.20
CA LEU A 49 6.49 -11.06 17.37
C LEU A 49 5.09 -10.62 17.82
N LEU A 50 4.02 -11.19 17.25
CA LEU A 50 2.64 -10.78 17.59
C LEU A 50 2.32 -11.15 19.03
N ILE A 51 2.67 -12.37 19.46
CA ILE A 51 2.47 -12.84 20.82
C ILE A 51 3.28 -11.99 21.80
N LYS A 52 4.55 -11.73 21.49
CA LYS A 52 5.43 -10.94 22.34
C LYS A 52 4.98 -9.49 22.50
N GLU A 53 4.57 -8.83 21.42
CA GLU A 53 4.20 -7.41 21.45
C GLU A 53 2.78 -7.18 21.98
N THR A 54 1.86 -8.14 21.80
CA THR A 54 0.44 -7.96 22.20
C THR A 54 0.06 -8.70 23.48
N GLY A 55 0.83 -9.70 23.90
CA GLY A 55 0.48 -10.59 25.01
C GLY A 55 -0.73 -11.48 24.72
N THR A 56 -1.13 -11.64 23.45
CA THR A 56 -2.23 -12.55 23.10
C THR A 56 -1.87 -13.99 23.45
N LEU A 57 -2.84 -14.73 23.97
CA LEU A 57 -2.68 -16.15 24.32
C LEU A 57 -2.81 -17.09 23.11
N GLY A 58 -3.16 -16.56 21.94
CA GLY A 58 -3.31 -17.37 20.74
C GLY A 58 -3.53 -16.54 19.49
N VAL A 59 -3.19 -17.17 18.36
CA VAL A 59 -3.32 -16.61 17.01
C VAL A 59 -3.92 -17.68 16.11
N ARG A 60 -4.79 -17.26 15.19
CA ARG A 60 -5.37 -18.16 14.18
C ARG A 60 -4.60 -17.98 12.88
N VAL A 61 -4.06 -19.08 12.34
CA VAL A 61 -3.32 -19.09 11.08
C VAL A 61 -4.16 -19.76 10.01
N ARG A 62 -4.23 -19.16 8.82
CA ARG A 62 -4.87 -19.73 7.64
C ARG A 62 -3.98 -19.50 6.44
N THR A 63 -3.88 -20.50 5.58
CA THR A 63 -3.21 -20.39 4.27
C THR A 63 -4.22 -20.04 3.20
N SER A 64 -3.83 -19.21 2.24
CA SER A 64 -4.63 -18.90 1.06
C SER A 64 -3.75 -18.81 -0.17
N GLU A 65 -4.31 -19.17 -1.32
CA GLU A 65 -3.69 -18.88 -2.60
C GLU A 65 -3.97 -17.45 -3.01
N ARG A 66 -2.98 -16.81 -3.64
CA ARG A 66 -3.11 -15.43 -4.12
C ARG A 66 -2.76 -15.38 -5.60
N PHE A 67 -3.77 -15.16 -6.43
CA PHE A 67 -3.55 -14.76 -7.81
C PHE A 67 -3.13 -13.29 -7.86
N THR A 68 -1.96 -13.00 -8.43
CA THR A 68 -1.47 -11.64 -8.61
C THR A 68 -1.39 -11.34 -10.09
N VAL A 69 -2.08 -10.27 -10.52
CA VAL A 69 -1.99 -9.81 -11.90
C VAL A 69 -0.57 -9.27 -12.17
N PRO A 70 0.12 -9.76 -13.22
CA PRO A 70 1.43 -9.25 -13.60
C PRO A 70 1.35 -7.75 -13.86
N ARG A 71 2.22 -6.99 -13.20
CA ARG A 71 2.27 -5.53 -13.31
C ARG A 71 3.70 -5.09 -13.52
N THR A 72 3.87 -4.06 -14.33
CA THR A 72 5.18 -3.46 -14.59
C THR A 72 5.23 -2.09 -13.94
N LYS A 73 6.31 -1.80 -13.21
CA LYS A 73 6.63 -0.44 -12.77
C LYS A 73 7.30 0.29 -13.93
N LYS A 74 6.78 1.46 -14.30
CA LYS A 74 7.35 2.32 -15.33
C LYS A 74 7.47 3.73 -14.77
N SER A 75 8.32 4.54 -15.39
CA SER A 75 8.41 5.97 -15.14
C SER A 75 8.15 6.74 -16.43
N ILE A 76 7.68 7.98 -16.29
CA ILE A 76 7.44 8.87 -17.42
C ILE A 76 7.66 10.32 -17.00
N PRO A 77 8.35 11.14 -17.82
CA PRO A 77 8.45 12.56 -17.56
C PRO A 77 7.09 13.22 -17.77
N VAL A 78 6.71 14.15 -16.91
CA VAL A 78 5.50 14.98 -16.98
C VAL A 78 5.88 16.43 -16.72
N THR A 79 5.13 17.37 -17.29
CA THR A 79 5.41 18.80 -17.17
C THR A 79 4.17 19.49 -16.63
N ILE A 80 4.15 19.86 -15.34
CA ILE A 80 2.95 20.40 -14.69
C ILE A 80 3.30 21.78 -14.14
N GLY A 81 2.50 22.79 -14.49
CA GLY A 81 2.76 24.17 -14.07
C GLY A 81 4.13 24.71 -14.53
N GLY A 82 4.60 24.27 -15.70
CA GLY A 82 5.92 24.66 -16.24
C GLY A 82 7.12 23.95 -15.62
N GLN A 83 6.91 23.06 -14.64
CA GLN A 83 7.97 22.29 -13.98
C GLN A 83 7.98 20.84 -14.46
N ASN A 84 9.17 20.26 -14.60
CA ASN A 84 9.36 18.89 -15.07
C ASN A 84 9.50 17.93 -13.87
N PHE A 85 8.73 16.86 -13.90
CA PHE A 85 8.77 15.79 -12.90
C PHE A 85 8.90 14.44 -13.57
N THR A 86 9.48 13.46 -12.87
CA THR A 86 9.40 12.06 -13.27
C THR A 86 8.38 11.37 -12.38
N VAL A 87 7.34 10.78 -12.97
CA VAL A 87 6.32 10.06 -12.22
C VAL A 87 6.41 8.58 -12.52
N HIS A 88 6.38 7.80 -11.45
CA HIS A 88 6.29 6.35 -11.45
C HIS A 88 4.83 5.92 -11.43
N TYR A 89 4.54 4.87 -12.19
CA TYR A 89 3.23 4.25 -12.24
C TYR A 89 3.35 2.75 -12.42
N LYS A 90 2.34 2.05 -11.94
CA LYS A 90 2.14 0.61 -12.15
C LYS A 90 1.10 0.43 -13.25
N ILE A 91 1.42 -0.35 -14.28
CA ILE A 91 0.47 -0.75 -15.32
C ILE A 91 0.27 -2.27 -15.28
N SER A 92 -0.98 -2.70 -15.45
CA SER A 92 -1.31 -4.13 -15.58
C SER A 92 -0.94 -4.63 -16.97
N ASN A 93 -0.37 -5.83 -17.08
CA ASN A 93 -0.11 -6.46 -18.38
C ASN A 93 -1.34 -7.22 -18.93
N SER A 94 -2.50 -7.12 -18.28
CA SER A 94 -3.70 -7.92 -18.55
C SER A 94 -4.60 -7.37 -19.67
N GLY A 95 -4.07 -6.57 -20.61
CA GLY A 95 -4.84 -5.99 -21.73
C GLY A 95 -5.77 -4.82 -21.36
N PHE A 96 -6.06 -4.60 -20.08
CA PHE A 96 -6.74 -3.40 -19.60
C PHE A 96 -5.72 -2.26 -19.49
N ASN A 97 -5.99 -1.13 -20.14
CA ASN A 97 -5.09 0.04 -20.15
C ASN A 97 -5.13 0.86 -18.84
N ASN A 98 -5.36 0.19 -17.70
CA ASN A 98 -5.47 0.84 -16.41
C ASN A 98 -4.10 0.91 -15.73
N PHE A 99 -3.74 2.11 -15.28
CA PHE A 99 -2.51 2.35 -14.54
C PHE A 99 -2.81 3.03 -13.21
N LYS A 100 -1.92 2.85 -12.24
CA LYS A 100 -1.98 3.49 -10.93
C LYS A 100 -0.69 4.26 -10.68
N LEU A 101 -0.81 5.55 -10.37
CA LEU A 101 0.33 6.39 -9.98
C LEU A 101 0.87 5.97 -8.62
N GLU A 102 2.18 6.10 -8.40
CA GLU A 102 2.76 5.97 -7.07
C GLU A 102 2.37 7.18 -6.21
N PHE A 103 1.91 6.92 -4.98
CA PHE A 103 1.36 7.94 -4.09
C PHE A 103 2.38 9.02 -3.73
N ASP A 104 3.62 8.63 -3.45
CA ASP A 104 4.66 9.55 -2.99
C ASP A 104 5.06 10.57 -4.05
N ASP A 105 5.03 10.19 -5.33
CA ASP A 105 5.31 11.11 -6.44
C ASP A 105 4.21 12.16 -6.53
N VAL A 106 2.93 11.75 -6.48
CA VAL A 106 1.79 12.67 -6.51
C VAL A 106 1.84 13.62 -5.31
N LYS A 107 2.14 13.10 -4.12
CA LYS A 107 2.28 13.89 -2.89
C LYS A 107 3.42 14.92 -2.99
N THR A 108 4.56 14.51 -3.53
CA THR A 108 5.73 15.40 -3.69
C THR A 108 5.42 16.52 -4.68
N ILE A 109 4.81 16.19 -5.81
CA ILE A 109 4.43 17.15 -6.83
C ILE A 109 3.35 18.10 -6.30
N SER A 110 2.34 17.59 -5.60
CA SER A 110 1.26 18.44 -5.06
C SER A 110 1.79 19.47 -4.08
N ASN A 111 2.74 19.07 -3.22
CA ASN A 111 3.41 19.97 -2.28
C ASN A 111 4.25 21.02 -3.01
N SER A 112 5.01 20.62 -4.04
CA SER A 112 5.85 21.55 -4.81
C SER A 112 5.07 22.59 -5.61
N LEU A 113 3.86 22.26 -6.06
CA LEU A 113 3.01 23.12 -6.87
C LEU A 113 1.96 23.88 -6.04
N ASN A 114 1.92 23.66 -4.72
CA ASN A 114 0.90 24.17 -3.81
C ASN A 114 -0.54 23.88 -4.33
N LYS A 115 -0.75 22.66 -4.82
CA LYS A 115 -2.04 22.16 -5.33
C LYS A 115 -2.56 21.02 -4.46
N THR A 116 -3.86 20.75 -4.53
CA THR A 116 -4.40 19.59 -3.83
C THR A 116 -3.89 18.29 -4.45
N PHE A 117 -3.82 17.23 -3.64
CA PHE A 117 -3.45 15.89 -4.13
C PHE A 117 -4.36 15.45 -5.28
N ARG A 118 -5.67 15.66 -5.15
CA ARG A 118 -6.67 15.25 -6.15
C ARG A 118 -6.45 15.95 -7.49
N GLU A 119 -6.32 17.27 -7.50
CA GLU A 119 -6.06 18.02 -8.73
C GLU A 119 -4.74 17.60 -9.37
N THR A 120 -3.70 17.42 -8.55
CA THR A 120 -2.39 16.99 -9.02
C THR A 120 -2.46 15.59 -9.65
N GLU A 121 -3.16 14.66 -9.00
CA GLU A 121 -3.36 13.30 -9.49
C GLU A 121 -4.10 13.29 -10.85
N GLU A 122 -5.14 14.10 -11.00
CA GLU A 122 -5.90 14.24 -12.25
C GLU A 122 -5.04 14.82 -13.38
N LEU A 123 -4.25 15.87 -13.11
CA LEU A 123 -3.33 16.47 -14.08
C LEU A 123 -2.27 15.48 -14.55
N ILE A 124 -1.65 14.76 -13.62
CA ILE A 124 -0.66 13.72 -13.95
C ILE A 124 -1.33 12.62 -14.78
N LYS A 125 -2.48 12.09 -14.35
CA LYS A 125 -3.22 11.03 -15.08
C LYS A 125 -3.50 11.43 -16.52
N ASN A 126 -3.93 12.66 -16.76
CA ASN A 126 -4.22 13.15 -18.12
C ASN A 126 -2.95 13.19 -18.99
N GLN A 127 -1.83 13.71 -18.47
CA GLN A 127 -0.58 13.72 -19.23
C GLN A 127 -0.04 12.32 -19.52
N VAL A 128 -0.11 11.41 -18.53
CA VAL A 128 0.31 10.03 -18.70
C VAL A 128 -0.54 9.33 -19.78
N LYS A 129 -1.87 9.53 -19.78
CA LYS A 129 -2.76 8.99 -20.82
C LYS A 129 -2.38 9.48 -22.21
N ILE A 130 -2.17 10.80 -22.38
CA ILE A 130 -1.79 11.38 -23.68
C ILE A 130 -0.49 10.75 -24.19
N LYS A 131 0.53 10.66 -23.35
CA LYS A 131 1.84 10.10 -23.74
C LYS A 131 1.80 8.59 -23.97
N LEU A 132 0.94 7.85 -23.28
CA LEU A 132 0.74 6.42 -23.53
C LEU A 132 0.02 6.15 -24.84
N ASN A 133 -0.94 7.01 -25.24
CA ASN A 133 -1.66 6.87 -26.51
C ASN A 133 -0.88 7.41 -27.72
N SER A 134 0.17 8.20 -27.50
CA SER A 134 1.02 8.78 -28.55
C SER A 134 2.22 7.89 -28.90
N LYS A 135 2.30 6.69 -28.33
CA LYS A 135 3.28 5.63 -28.64
C LYS A 135 2.59 4.47 -29.31
#